data_AF-A0A0E3Z988-F1
#
_entry.id   AF-A0A0E3Z988-F1
#
_cell.length_a   1.000
_cell.length_b   1.000
_cell.length_c   1.000
_cell.angle_alpha   90.00
_cell.angle_beta   90.00
_cell.angle_gamma   90.00
#
_symmetry.space_group_name_H-M   'P 1'
#
loop_
_entity.id
_entity.type
_entity.pdbx_description
1 polymer ?
#
loop_
_entity_poly.entity_id
_entity_poly.type
_entity_poly.pdbx_seq_one_letter_code
_entity_poly.pdbx_strand_id
1 'polypeptide(L)'
;MKKILLIIATLLSSLLLFAHAPLLDVQDNNDGYIYLYPGFSNGAPTDDVELIVVKDKNYNGTEEARDGKMVILQSTFGKMGLKNGEVKLPKPNVGKYLVIFDAGPGHVVEKKGPKLTEKEMDAWKVAIEKDTHLGVWKDKWIGKVK
;
A
#
# COMPACT_ATOMS: atom_id res chain seq x y z
N MET A 1 35.87 0.89 -35.19
CA MET A 1 35.26 1.91 -34.31
C MET A 1 33.75 1.76 -34.16
N LYS A 2 32.96 1.67 -35.25
CA LYS A 2 31.47 1.52 -35.18
C LYS A 2 30.97 0.36 -34.30
N LYS A 3 31.64 -0.80 -34.37
CA LYS A 3 31.28 -1.99 -33.56
C LYS A 3 31.56 -1.82 -32.06
N ILE A 4 32.63 -1.10 -31.70
CA ILE A 4 32.98 -0.80 -30.30
C ILE A 4 32.00 0.22 -29.71
N LEU A 5 31.61 1.23 -30.50
CA LEU A 5 30.63 2.24 -30.07
C LEU A 5 29.25 1.62 -29.82
N LEU A 6 28.84 0.64 -30.64
CA LEU A 6 27.59 -0.09 -30.44
C LEU A 6 27.59 -0.93 -29.16
N ILE A 7 28.71 -1.61 -28.86
CA ILE A 7 28.87 -2.40 -27.62
C ILE A 7 28.82 -1.51 -26.37
N ILE A 8 29.51 -0.36 -26.42
CA ILE A 8 29.50 0.62 -25.33
C ILE A 8 28.08 1.19 -25.12
N ALA A 9 27.36 1.52 -26.20
CA ALA A 9 25.98 2.02 -26.11
C ALA A 9 25.02 0.99 -25.48
N THR A 10 25.14 -0.30 -25.83
CA THR A 10 24.32 -1.37 -25.22
C THR A 10 24.68 -1.64 -23.75
N LEU A 11 25.96 -1.52 -23.37
CA LEU A 11 26.40 -1.65 -21.98
C LEU A 11 25.97 -0.48 -21.11
N LEU A 12 25.89 0.74 -21.66
CA LEU A 12 25.43 1.92 -20.93
C LEU A 12 23.91 1.94 -20.73
N SER A 13 23.13 1.33 -21.63
CA SER A 13 21.66 1.28 -21.48
C SER A 13 21.17 0.47 -20.27
N SER A 14 21.94 -0.51 -19.77
CA SER A 14 21.56 -1.27 -18.58
C SER A 14 21.67 -0.47 -17.27
N LEU A 15 22.46 0.61 -17.26
CA LEU A 15 22.60 1.50 -16.09
C LEU A 15 21.36 2.35 -15.84
N LEU A 16 20.47 2.50 -16.83
CA LEU A 16 19.25 3.31 -16.72
C LEU A 16 18.09 2.56 -16.06
N LEU A 17 18.20 1.24 -15.83
CA LEU A 17 17.09 0.41 -15.33
C LEU A 17 16.91 0.42 -13.80
N PHE A 18 17.77 1.13 -13.05
CA PHE A 18 17.81 1.08 -11.58
C PHE A 18 17.59 2.43 -10.89
N ALA A 19 16.84 3.34 -11.52
CA ALA A 19 16.78 4.72 -11.02
C ALA A 19 15.88 4.93 -9.77
N HIS A 20 15.02 3.98 -9.38
CA HIS A 20 14.20 4.16 -8.18
C HIS A 20 13.80 2.86 -7.48
N ALA A 21 14.19 2.71 -6.23
CA ALA A 21 13.68 1.68 -5.34
C ALA A 21 12.34 2.14 -4.73
N PRO A 22 11.30 1.29 -4.73
CA PRO A 22 10.07 1.58 -4.00
C PRO A 22 10.32 1.58 -2.49
N LEU A 23 9.69 2.49 -1.79
CA LEU A 23 9.75 2.65 -0.34
C LEU A 23 8.33 2.68 0.20
N LEU A 24 8.10 1.93 1.27
CA LEU A 24 6.87 2.00 2.04
C LEU A 24 7.23 1.94 3.51
N ASP A 25 6.92 3.01 4.23
CA ASP A 25 6.92 3.01 5.69
C ASP A 25 5.48 2.97 6.23
N VAL A 26 5.31 2.22 7.32
CA VAL A 26 4.02 1.99 7.96
C VAL A 26 4.17 2.31 9.44
N GLN A 27 3.50 3.36 9.90
CA GLN A 27 3.59 3.84 11.26
C GLN A 27 2.27 3.71 12.01
N ASP A 28 2.42 3.66 13.33
CA ASP A 28 1.34 3.51 14.28
C ASP A 28 1.53 4.46 15.46
N ASN A 29 0.62 5.43 15.58
CA ASN A 29 0.60 6.38 16.70
C ASN A 29 -0.30 5.92 17.85
N ASN A 30 -0.87 4.71 17.77
CA ASN A 30 -1.82 4.15 18.72
C ASN A 30 -3.07 5.03 18.93
N ASP A 31 -3.53 5.68 17.86
CA ASP A 31 -4.67 6.62 17.85
C ASP A 31 -5.84 6.11 16.99
N GLY A 32 -5.83 4.83 16.61
CA GLY A 32 -6.83 4.24 15.73
C GLY A 32 -6.59 4.48 14.24
N TYR A 33 -5.51 5.17 13.85
CA TYR A 33 -5.11 5.34 12.45
C TYR A 33 -3.87 4.52 12.09
N ILE A 34 -3.74 4.22 10.80
CA ILE A 34 -2.51 3.79 10.16
C ILE A 34 -1.98 4.94 9.32
N TYR A 35 -0.68 5.15 9.38
CA TYR A 35 0.03 6.19 8.65
C TYR A 35 0.96 5.52 7.64
N LEU A 36 0.75 5.81 6.36
CA LEU A 36 1.48 5.22 5.26
C LEU A 36 2.32 6.30 4.58
N TYR A 37 3.62 6.04 4.44
CA TYR A 37 4.54 6.93 3.72
C TYR A 37 5.06 6.20 2.48
N PRO A 38 4.31 6.26 1.35
CA PRO A 38 4.77 5.73 0.08
C PRO A 38 5.84 6.64 -0.53
N GLY A 39 6.88 6.06 -1.12
CA GLY A 39 7.91 6.84 -1.78
C GLY A 39 8.73 6.05 -2.79
N PHE A 40 9.56 6.77 -3.51
CA PHE A 40 10.65 6.21 -4.30
C PHE A 40 11.96 6.81 -3.83
N SER A 41 13.06 6.06 -3.91
CA SER A 41 14.39 6.52 -3.48
C SER A 41 14.90 7.77 -4.21
N ASN A 42 14.31 8.11 -5.35
CA ASN A 42 14.62 9.30 -6.14
C ASN A 42 13.59 10.44 -5.95
N GLY A 43 12.61 10.29 -5.07
CA GLY A 43 11.57 11.29 -4.83
C GLY A 43 10.49 11.38 -5.90
N ALA A 44 10.37 10.39 -6.80
CA ALA A 44 9.27 10.34 -7.76
C ALA A 44 7.89 10.32 -7.04
N PRO A 45 6.85 10.92 -7.66
CA PRO A 45 5.51 10.96 -7.10
C PRO A 45 4.91 9.57 -6.97
N THR A 46 3.99 9.41 -6.02
CA THR A 46 3.36 8.12 -5.69
C THR A 46 1.83 8.15 -5.77
N ASP A 47 1.24 9.26 -6.20
CA ASP A 47 -0.20 9.49 -6.27
C ASP A 47 -0.95 8.42 -7.07
N ASP A 48 -0.37 7.99 -8.19
CA ASP A 48 -0.96 6.99 -9.10
C ASP A 48 -0.49 5.55 -8.82
N VAL A 49 0.34 5.34 -7.80
CA VAL A 49 0.80 4.00 -7.42
C VAL A 49 -0.31 3.26 -6.67
N GLU A 50 -0.45 1.96 -6.94
CA GLU A 50 -1.47 1.15 -6.28
C GLU A 50 -1.13 0.92 -4.79
N LEU A 51 -2.13 1.20 -3.96
CA LEU A 51 -2.22 0.81 -2.56
C LEU A 51 -3.19 -0.36 -2.45
N ILE A 52 -2.66 -1.51 -2.05
CA ILE A 52 -3.45 -2.72 -1.84
C ILE A 52 -3.29 -3.17 -0.39
N VAL A 53 -4.39 -3.54 0.25
CA VAL A 53 -4.37 -4.12 1.59
C VAL A 53 -5.04 -5.47 1.55
N VAL A 54 -4.35 -6.48 2.09
CA VAL A 54 -4.83 -7.87 2.11
C VAL A 54 -4.85 -8.43 3.52
N LYS A 55 -5.76 -9.35 3.83
CA LYS A 55 -5.69 -10.15 5.06
C LYS A 55 -4.45 -11.05 5.00
N ASP A 56 -3.63 -11.07 6.05
CA ASP A 56 -2.44 -11.91 6.13
C ASP A 56 -2.82 -13.34 6.56
N LYS A 57 -3.63 -13.98 5.71
CA LYS A 57 -4.13 -15.34 5.89
C LYS A 57 -4.56 -15.87 4.51
N ASN A 58 -4.30 -17.14 4.26
CA ASN A 58 -4.80 -17.83 3.07
C ASN A 58 -6.33 -17.71 2.98
N TYR A 59 -6.81 -17.43 1.78
CA TYR A 59 -8.20 -17.17 1.47
C TYR A 59 -8.64 -18.03 0.28
N ASN A 60 -9.68 -18.84 0.49
CA ASN A 60 -10.27 -19.74 -0.51
C ASN A 60 -11.75 -19.39 -0.79
N GLY A 61 -12.16 -18.16 -0.48
CA GLY A 61 -13.54 -17.71 -0.70
C GLY A 61 -13.74 -17.12 -2.10
N THR A 62 -14.87 -16.45 -2.29
CA THR A 62 -15.29 -15.90 -3.59
C THR A 62 -14.91 -14.44 -3.80
N GLU A 63 -14.42 -13.77 -2.76
CA GLU A 63 -13.98 -12.39 -2.86
C GLU A 63 -12.67 -12.28 -3.64
N GLU A 64 -12.39 -11.06 -4.12
CA GLU A 64 -11.12 -10.74 -4.75
C GLU A 64 -9.93 -11.12 -3.87
N ALA A 65 -8.93 -11.75 -4.48
CA ALA A 65 -7.75 -12.24 -3.81
C ALA A 65 -6.48 -11.90 -4.60
N ARG A 66 -5.42 -11.60 -3.86
CA ARG A 66 -4.06 -11.37 -4.39
C ARG A 66 -3.13 -12.33 -3.68
N ASP A 67 -2.39 -13.12 -4.46
CA ASP A 67 -1.47 -14.15 -3.96
C ASP A 67 -2.12 -15.10 -2.92
N GLY A 68 -3.39 -15.46 -3.16
CA GLY A 68 -4.19 -16.31 -2.27
C GLY A 68 -4.62 -15.64 -0.97
N LYS A 69 -4.53 -14.32 -0.85
CA LYS A 69 -4.97 -13.52 0.31
C LYS A 69 -6.12 -12.61 -0.09
N MET A 70 -7.14 -12.50 0.75
CA MET A 70 -8.31 -11.66 0.48
C MET A 70 -7.92 -10.17 0.41
N VAL A 71 -8.31 -9.49 -0.66
CA VAL A 71 -8.17 -8.04 -0.81
C VAL A 71 -9.26 -7.34 0.01
N ILE A 72 -8.86 -6.42 0.87
CA ILE A 72 -9.75 -5.59 1.70
C ILE A 72 -9.70 -4.11 1.36
N LEU A 73 -8.73 -3.69 0.54
CA LEU A 73 -8.65 -2.38 -0.11
C LEU A 73 -7.81 -2.51 -1.39
N GLN A 74 -8.26 -1.90 -2.47
CA GLN A 74 -7.44 -1.65 -3.67
C GLN A 74 -7.81 -0.30 -4.28
N SER A 75 -6.82 0.58 -4.41
CA SER A 75 -6.95 1.93 -4.97
C SER A 75 -5.55 2.49 -5.28
N THR A 76 -5.44 3.78 -5.57
CA THR A 76 -4.16 4.49 -5.60
C THR A 76 -3.95 5.32 -4.34
N PHE A 77 -2.70 5.61 -3.99
CA PHE A 77 -2.41 6.46 -2.82
C PHE A 77 -3.06 7.84 -2.93
N GLY A 78 -3.07 8.46 -4.12
CA GLY A 78 -3.72 9.74 -4.38
C GLY A 78 -5.21 9.72 -4.08
N LYS A 79 -5.92 8.67 -4.52
CA LYS A 79 -7.35 8.47 -4.20
C LYS A 79 -7.61 8.18 -2.72
N MET A 80 -6.61 7.71 -2.00
CA MET A 80 -6.67 7.46 -0.56
C MET A 80 -6.21 8.67 0.27
N GLY A 81 -6.14 9.85 -0.36
CA GLY A 81 -5.90 11.11 0.34
C GLY A 81 -4.42 11.42 0.57
N LEU A 82 -3.52 10.93 -0.29
CA LEU A 82 -2.09 11.25 -0.22
C LEU A 82 -1.90 12.76 -0.16
N LYS A 83 -1.25 13.23 0.91
CA LYS A 83 -0.93 14.64 1.12
C LYS A 83 0.39 14.74 1.85
N ASN A 84 1.30 15.58 1.35
CA ASN A 84 2.64 15.76 1.93
C ASN A 84 3.41 14.43 2.12
N GLY A 85 3.21 13.47 1.21
CA GLY A 85 3.85 12.15 1.27
C GLY A 85 3.23 11.17 2.27
N GLU A 86 2.07 11.48 2.84
CA GLU A 86 1.37 10.67 3.83
C GLU A 86 -0.04 10.28 3.37
N VAL A 87 -0.42 9.03 3.56
CA VAL A 87 -1.82 8.58 3.57
C VAL A 87 -2.20 8.19 5.00
N LYS A 88 -3.25 8.81 5.52
CA LYS A 88 -3.80 8.55 6.86
C LYS A 88 -5.17 7.89 6.72
N LEU A 89 -5.28 6.64 7.17
CA LEU A 89 -6.54 5.87 7.13
C LEU A 89 -6.88 5.34 8.53
N PRO A 90 -8.16 5.17 8.89
CA PRO A 90 -8.52 4.39 10.08
C PRO A 90 -7.94 2.98 9.96
N LYS A 91 -7.39 2.39 11.03
CA LYS A 91 -6.84 1.03 10.97
C LYS A 91 -7.90 0.03 10.47
N PRO A 92 -7.54 -0.97 9.67
CA PRO A 92 -8.43 -2.10 9.38
C PRO A 92 -8.88 -2.78 10.67
N ASN A 93 -10.19 -2.96 10.85
CA ASN A 93 -10.72 -3.77 11.94
C ASN A 93 -10.85 -5.23 11.48
N VAL A 94 -9.70 -5.78 11.08
CA VAL A 94 -9.53 -7.19 10.73
C VAL A 94 -8.39 -7.77 11.57
N GLY A 95 -8.10 -9.06 11.36
CA GLY A 95 -6.93 -9.69 11.97
C GLY A 95 -5.60 -9.13 11.43
N LYS A 96 -4.59 -9.99 11.28
CA LYS A 96 -3.34 -9.59 10.63
C LYS A 96 -3.59 -9.22 9.17
N TYR A 97 -2.93 -8.18 8.69
CA TYR A 97 -3.03 -7.70 7.31
C TYR A 97 -1.67 -7.18 6.81
N LEU A 98 -1.52 -7.13 5.50
CA LEU A 98 -0.37 -6.54 4.82
C LEU A 98 -0.83 -5.31 4.04
N VAL A 99 0.03 -4.29 4.04
CA VAL A 99 -0.07 -3.12 3.17
C VAL A 99 0.95 -3.31 2.05
N ILE A 100 0.48 -3.19 0.82
CA ILE A 100 1.23 -3.45 -0.39
C ILE A 100 1.28 -2.14 -1.19
N PHE A 101 2.50 -1.67 -1.42
CA PHE A 101 2.82 -0.67 -2.43
C PHE A 101 3.14 -1.44 -3.71
N ASP A 102 2.33 -1.25 -4.76
CA ASP A 102 2.52 -1.92 -6.05
C ASP A 102 2.74 -0.90 -7.16
N ALA A 103 4.01 -0.76 -7.57
CA ALA A 103 4.40 0.06 -8.72
C ALA A 103 4.73 -0.81 -9.96
N GLY A 104 4.24 -2.05 -10.00
CA GLY A 104 4.43 -2.99 -11.11
C GLY A 104 5.58 -3.98 -10.90
N PRO A 105 5.86 -4.83 -11.91
CA PRO A 105 6.82 -5.92 -11.80
C PRO A 105 8.21 -5.47 -11.32
N GLY A 106 8.71 -6.11 -10.27
CA GLY A 106 10.00 -5.77 -9.65
C GLY A 106 9.98 -4.54 -8.72
N HIS A 107 8.83 -3.86 -8.58
CA HIS A 107 8.66 -2.65 -7.75
C HIS A 107 7.51 -2.78 -6.74
N VAL A 108 7.39 -3.96 -6.12
CA VAL A 108 6.38 -4.25 -5.09
C VAL A 108 7.03 -4.30 -3.71
N VAL A 109 6.44 -3.60 -2.74
CA VAL A 109 6.87 -3.64 -1.33
C VAL A 109 5.69 -4.00 -0.45
N GLU A 110 5.89 -5.00 0.40
CA GLU A 110 4.90 -5.43 1.37
C GLU A 110 5.37 -5.13 2.80
N LYS A 111 4.47 -4.59 3.62
CA LYS A 111 4.71 -4.32 5.04
C LYS A 111 3.54 -4.83 5.88
N LYS A 112 3.85 -5.32 7.08
CA LYS A 112 2.82 -5.66 8.06
C LYS A 112 2.21 -4.37 8.60
N GLY A 113 0.88 -4.31 8.64
CA GLY A 113 0.19 -3.19 9.26
C GLY A 113 -0.04 -3.39 10.76
N PRO A 114 -0.19 -2.30 11.53
CA PRO A 114 -0.49 -2.34 12.94
C PRO A 114 -1.89 -2.88 13.22
N LYS A 115 -2.01 -3.70 14.27
CA LYS A 115 -3.31 -4.21 14.70
C LYS A 115 -4.09 -3.10 15.42
N LEU A 116 -5.39 -2.99 15.14
CA LEU A 116 -6.30 -2.17 15.94
C LEU A 116 -6.45 -2.79 17.34
N THR A 117 -6.28 -1.98 18.38
CA THR A 117 -6.41 -2.40 19.78
C THR A 117 -7.70 -1.87 20.41
N GLU A 118 -8.11 -2.50 21.53
CA GLU A 118 -9.32 -2.10 22.25
C GLU A 118 -9.24 -0.67 22.79
N LYS A 119 -8.03 -0.21 23.17
CA LYS A 119 -7.79 1.15 23.68
C LYS A 119 -8.07 2.23 22.63
N GLU A 120 -7.96 1.87 21.36
CA GLU A 120 -8.14 2.80 20.23
C GLU A 120 -9.58 2.80 19.72
N MET A 121 -10.43 1.89 20.19
CA MET A 121 -11.73 1.60 19.58
C MET A 121 -12.66 2.82 19.54
N ASP A 122 -12.64 3.65 20.57
CA ASP A 122 -13.51 4.83 20.62
C ASP A 122 -13.06 5.92 19.65
N ALA A 123 -11.76 6.17 19.56
CA ALA A 123 -11.21 7.07 18.54
C ALA A 123 -11.43 6.51 17.13
N TRP A 124 -11.26 5.19 16.96
CA TRP A 124 -11.44 4.49 15.70
C TRP A 124 -12.88 4.56 15.18
N LYS A 125 -13.91 4.43 16.04
CA LYS A 125 -15.31 4.59 15.65
C LYS A 125 -15.58 5.96 15.03
N VAL A 126 -15.04 7.02 15.65
CA VAL A 126 -15.15 8.38 15.11
C VAL A 126 -14.39 8.51 13.79
N ALA A 127 -13.19 7.91 13.70
CA ALA A 127 -12.37 7.91 12.50
C ALA A 127 -13.07 7.23 11.31
N ILE A 128 -13.63 6.03 11.52
CA ILE A 128 -14.27 5.26 10.45
C ILE A 128 -15.59 5.89 10.00
N GLU A 129 -16.30 6.59 10.88
CA GLU A 129 -17.50 7.35 10.52
C GLU A 129 -17.17 8.57 9.65
N LYS A 130 -16.07 9.27 9.95
CA LYS A 130 -15.61 10.45 9.22
C LYS A 130 -14.84 10.12 7.94
N ASP A 131 -14.36 8.89 7.79
CA ASP A 131 -13.64 8.49 6.59
C ASP A 131 -14.52 8.61 5.34
N THR A 132 -13.93 9.17 4.29
CA THR A 132 -14.54 9.36 2.98
C THR A 132 -13.82 8.63 1.86
N HIS A 133 -12.65 8.03 2.14
CA HIS A 133 -11.80 7.42 1.11
C HIS A 133 -12.12 5.94 0.88
N LEU A 134 -12.50 5.19 1.92
CA LEU A 134 -12.69 3.74 1.81
C LEU A 134 -13.83 3.35 0.87
N GLY A 135 -14.88 4.18 0.77
CA GLY A 135 -16.00 3.97 -0.15
C GLY A 135 -16.54 2.53 -0.12
N VAL A 136 -16.51 1.86 -1.28
CA VAL A 136 -16.99 0.47 -1.45
C VAL A 136 -16.20 -0.56 -0.63
N TRP A 137 -14.98 -0.24 -0.22
CA TRP A 137 -14.12 -1.13 0.56
C TRP A 137 -14.44 -1.12 2.05
N LYS A 138 -15.25 -0.17 2.52
CA LYS A 138 -15.51 0.05 3.95
C LYS A 138 -16.00 -1.20 4.67
N ASP A 139 -16.90 -1.98 4.07
CA ASP A 139 -17.43 -3.19 4.71
C ASP A 139 -16.38 -4.32 4.83
N LYS A 140 -15.49 -4.45 3.84
CA LYS A 140 -14.35 -5.38 3.91
C LYS A 140 -13.32 -4.91 4.94
N TRP A 141 -13.05 -3.60 4.97
CA TRP A 141 -12.09 -2.96 5.88
C TRP A 141 -12.45 -3.12 7.36
N ILE A 142 -13.74 -3.06 7.68
CA ILE A 142 -14.25 -3.24 9.05
C ILE A 142 -14.63 -4.69 9.38
N GLY A 143 -14.30 -5.64 8.51
CA GLY A 143 -14.46 -7.07 8.78
C GLY A 143 -15.89 -7.60 8.70
N LYS A 144 -16.84 -6.87 8.09
CA LYS A 144 -18.20 -7.39 7.84
C LYS A 144 -18.23 -8.47 6.76
N VAL A 145 -17.24 -8.48 5.87
CA VAL A 145 -17.05 -9.52 4.84
C VAL A 145 -15.92 -10.45 5.26
N LYS A 146 -16.20 -11.76 5.29
CA LYS A 146 -15.28 -12.78 5.83
C LYS A 146 -14.46 -13.47 4.76
#